data_AF-A0A6A3AB51-F1
#
_entry.id   AF-A0A6A3AB51-F1
#
_cell.length_a   1.000
_cell.length_b   1.000
_cell.length_c   1.000
_cell.angle_alpha   90.00
_cell.angle_beta   90.00
_cell.angle_gamma   90.00
#
_symmetry.space_group_name_H-M   'P 1'
#
loop_
_entity.id
_entity.type
_entity.pdbx_description
1 polymer ?
#
loop_
_entity_poly.entity_id
_entity_poly.type
_entity_poly.pdbx_seq_one_letter_code
_entity_poly.pdbx_strand_id
1 'polypeptide(L)'
;MFGDGFSENEELDNIEDVEQILAGRPLPPECNPEIHTDYDGDCVRWGLSNLQESAADCCQACLDQAKSAKPDQKKCNIWVYCPSESGCYSPDKYEHKHMVCWLKYSEMPSLNFKDRYSEEYRNSHPNVPVFVPWVSGVISV
;
A
#
# COMPACT_ATOMS: atom_id res chain seq x y z
N MET A 1 -12.68 -9.69 -40.18
CA MET A 1 -11.68 -8.70 -39.72
C MET A 1 -12.43 -7.62 -38.97
N PHE A 2 -12.44 -7.66 -37.65
CA PHE A 2 -12.81 -6.52 -36.81
C PHE A 2 -11.79 -6.50 -35.70
N GLY A 3 -10.87 -5.54 -35.79
CA GLY A 3 -9.74 -5.40 -34.89
C GLY A 3 -10.18 -4.86 -33.54
N ASP A 4 -9.52 -5.36 -32.51
CA ASP A 4 -9.60 -4.93 -31.14
C ASP A 4 -9.25 -3.43 -31.04
N GLY A 5 -10.24 -2.61 -30.71
CA GLY A 5 -10.06 -1.22 -30.33
C GLY A 5 -10.13 -1.08 -28.82
N PHE A 6 -9.17 -1.68 -28.10
CA PHE A 6 -8.88 -1.29 -26.72
C PHE A 6 -8.01 -0.03 -26.79
N SER A 7 -8.47 1.04 -26.14
CA SER A 7 -7.98 2.40 -26.32
C SER A 7 -6.57 2.55 -25.75
N GLU A 8 -5.57 2.82 -26.60
CA GLU A 8 -4.20 3.21 -26.19
C GLU A 8 -4.21 4.34 -25.13
N ASN A 9 -5.25 5.18 -25.12
CA ASN A 9 -5.39 6.25 -24.13
C ASN A 9 -5.73 5.73 -22.72
N GLU A 10 -6.51 4.65 -22.58
CA GLU A 10 -6.81 4.10 -21.24
C GLU A 10 -5.58 3.41 -20.63
N GLU A 11 -4.71 2.84 -21.46
CA GLU A 11 -3.46 2.23 -20.99
C GLU A 11 -2.45 3.29 -20.54
N LEU A 12 -2.32 4.38 -21.29
CA LEU A 12 -1.46 5.52 -20.92
C LEU A 12 -1.93 6.22 -19.64
N ASP A 13 -3.24 6.47 -19.51
CA ASP A 13 -3.81 7.09 -18.29
C ASP A 13 -3.53 6.21 -17.05
N ASN A 14 -3.70 4.89 -17.18
CA ASN A 14 -3.38 3.95 -16.09
C ASN A 14 -1.89 3.94 -15.74
N ILE A 15 -0.99 4.07 -16.73
CA ILE A 15 0.47 4.13 -16.48
C ILE A 15 0.83 5.42 -15.75
N GLU A 16 0.30 6.57 -16.17
CA GLU A 16 0.54 7.85 -15.51
C GLU A 16 0.03 7.85 -14.05
N ASP A 17 -1.14 7.25 -13.81
CA ASP A 17 -1.69 7.10 -12.45
C ASP A 17 -0.80 6.19 -11.58
N VAL A 18 -0.31 5.07 -12.12
CA VAL A 18 0.63 4.18 -11.41
C VAL A 18 1.93 4.91 -11.09
N GLU A 19 2.50 5.65 -12.04
CA GLU A 19 3.74 6.41 -11.84
C GLU A 19 3.57 7.52 -10.79
N GLN A 20 2.42 8.19 -10.77
CA GLN A 20 2.11 9.19 -9.74
C GLN A 20 1.93 8.56 -8.36
N ILE A 21 1.22 7.42 -8.26
CA ILE A 21 1.01 6.69 -7.01
C ILE A 21 2.33 6.15 -6.44
N LEU A 22 3.23 5.68 -7.31
CA LEU A 22 4.54 5.13 -6.97
C LEU A 22 5.67 6.16 -7.10
N ALA A 23 5.35 7.46 -7.11
CA ALA A 23 6.32 8.52 -7.30
C ALA A 23 7.46 8.47 -6.26
N GLY A 24 8.65 8.89 -6.68
CA GLY A 24 9.87 8.87 -5.87
C GLY A 24 10.96 7.99 -6.47
N ARG A 25 11.82 7.42 -5.62
CA ARG A 25 12.86 6.50 -6.08
C ARG A 25 12.24 5.17 -6.54
N PRO A 26 12.84 4.47 -7.52
CA PRO A 26 12.34 3.17 -7.96
C PRO A 26 12.23 2.16 -6.81
N LEU A 27 11.12 1.43 -6.77
CA LEU A 27 10.89 0.34 -5.82
C LEU A 27 11.80 -0.86 -6.17
N PRO A 28 12.57 -1.39 -5.19
CA PRO A 28 13.27 -2.65 -5.36
C PRO A 28 12.31 -3.81 -5.74
N PRO A 29 12.72 -4.77 -6.59
CA PRO A 29 11.86 -5.90 -6.97
C PRO A 29 11.38 -6.72 -5.77
N GLU A 30 12.22 -6.87 -4.74
CA GLU A 30 11.87 -7.57 -3.51
C GLU A 30 10.71 -6.93 -2.73
N CYS A 31 10.31 -5.70 -3.05
CA CYS A 31 9.21 -5.01 -2.39
C CYS A 31 7.83 -5.50 -2.82
N ASN A 32 7.72 -6.13 -4.00
CA ASN A 32 6.46 -6.59 -4.60
C ASN A 32 5.31 -5.56 -4.43
N PRO A 33 5.46 -4.35 -5.01
CA PRO A 33 4.47 -3.29 -4.81
C PRO A 33 3.15 -3.61 -5.49
N GLU A 34 2.07 -3.40 -4.76
CA GLU A 34 0.70 -3.50 -5.21
C GLU A 34 -0.02 -2.20 -4.87
N ILE A 35 -0.49 -1.50 -5.91
CA ILE A 35 -1.37 -0.35 -5.74
C ILE A 35 -2.76 -0.80 -5.29
N HIS A 36 -3.52 0.13 -4.73
CA HIS A 36 -4.87 -0.14 -4.25
C HIS A 36 -4.98 -1.37 -3.36
N THR A 37 -4.02 -1.54 -2.45
CA THR A 37 -3.91 -2.75 -1.65
C THR A 37 -3.56 -2.39 -0.21
N ASP A 38 -4.32 -2.93 0.74
CA ASP A 38 -4.02 -2.91 2.17
C ASP A 38 -3.96 -4.34 2.71
N TYR A 39 -2.79 -4.72 3.19
CA TYR A 39 -2.55 -6.01 3.85
C TYR A 39 -2.78 -5.91 5.35
N ASP A 40 -3.45 -6.91 5.93
CA ASP A 40 -3.56 -7.04 7.38
C ASP A 40 -2.25 -7.62 7.98
N GLY A 41 -2.06 -7.43 9.28
CA GLY A 41 -0.95 -8.00 10.02
C GLY A 41 -0.64 -7.27 11.33
N ASP A 42 0.19 -7.92 12.15
CA ASP A 42 0.65 -7.35 13.41
C ASP A 42 1.58 -6.17 13.15
N CYS A 43 1.21 -5.00 13.68
CA CYS A 43 2.03 -3.81 13.57
C CYS A 43 3.36 -3.97 14.31
N VAL A 44 4.48 -3.99 13.57
CA VAL A 44 5.85 -3.98 14.12
C VAL A 44 6.44 -2.57 14.19
N ARG A 45 5.91 -1.63 13.39
CA ARG A 45 6.16 -0.19 13.52
C ARG A 45 4.91 0.61 13.17
N TRP A 46 4.49 1.45 14.11
CA TRP A 46 3.28 2.26 13.99
C TRP A 46 3.42 3.34 12.91
N GLY A 47 2.48 3.38 11.97
CA GLY A 47 2.51 4.31 10.85
C GLY A 47 2.33 5.78 11.26
N LEU A 48 1.52 6.05 12.28
CA LEU A 48 1.28 7.42 12.77
C LEU A 48 2.55 8.12 13.29
N SER A 49 3.61 7.37 13.60
CA SER A 49 4.92 7.89 13.99
C SER A 49 6.05 7.46 13.05
N ASN A 50 5.71 6.85 11.91
CA ASN A 50 6.65 6.39 10.90
C ASN A 50 6.25 6.97 9.53
N LEU A 51 6.74 8.16 9.25
CA LEU A 51 6.53 8.83 7.97
C LEU A 51 7.70 8.52 7.04
N GLN A 52 7.41 8.25 5.77
CA GLN A 52 8.39 7.93 4.74
C GLN A 52 8.11 8.76 3.48
N GLU A 53 9.16 9.21 2.80
CA GLU A 53 9.00 10.13 1.65
C GLU A 53 8.37 9.46 0.43
N SER A 54 8.49 8.14 0.33
CA SER A 54 7.93 7.37 -0.79
C SER A 54 7.57 5.93 -0.38
N ALA A 55 6.82 5.25 -1.25
CA ALA A 55 6.57 3.81 -1.13
C ALA A 55 7.87 3.00 -1.07
N ALA A 56 8.89 3.39 -1.85
CA ALA A 56 10.20 2.74 -1.84
C ALA A 56 10.91 2.90 -0.50
N ASP A 57 10.81 4.06 0.16
CA ASP A 57 11.38 4.28 1.50
C ASP A 57 10.62 3.48 2.57
N CYS A 58 9.31 3.34 2.42
CA CYS A 58 8.51 2.49 3.29
C CYS A 58 8.90 1.00 3.18
N CYS A 59 9.06 0.48 1.96
CA CYS A 59 9.58 -0.87 1.76
C CYS A 59 10.98 -1.05 2.36
N GLN A 60 11.89 -0.10 2.13
CA GLN A 60 13.24 -0.19 2.69
C GLN A 60 13.24 -0.18 4.21
N ALA A 61 12.37 0.62 4.84
CA ALA A 61 12.20 0.59 6.28
C ALA A 61 11.73 -0.79 6.78
N CYS A 62 10.89 -1.50 6.00
CA CYS A 62 10.51 -2.88 6.29
C CYS A 62 11.71 -3.83 6.19
N LEU A 63 12.47 -3.78 5.09
CA LEU A 63 13.68 -4.59 4.89
C LEU A 63 14.70 -4.37 6.01
N ASP A 64 14.91 -3.12 6.42
CA ASP A 64 15.87 -2.77 7.47
C ASP A 64 15.38 -3.21 8.86
N GLN A 65 14.08 -3.08 9.14
CA GLN A 65 13.49 -3.61 10.37
C GLN A 65 13.62 -5.14 10.41
N ALA A 66 13.34 -5.84 9.31
CA ALA A 66 13.44 -7.29 9.22
C ALA A 66 14.88 -7.79 9.47
N LYS A 67 15.89 -7.07 8.95
CA LYS A 67 17.32 -7.36 9.17
C LYS A 67 17.78 -7.09 10.60
N SER A 68 17.26 -6.05 11.24
CA SER A 68 17.68 -5.61 12.58
C SER A 68 16.86 -6.21 13.74
N ALA A 69 15.73 -6.85 13.43
CA ALA A 69 14.87 -7.50 14.41
C ALA A 69 15.61 -8.60 15.18
N LYS A 70 15.43 -8.59 16.51
CA LYS A 70 15.98 -9.60 17.41
C LYS A 70 15.28 -10.96 17.24
N PRO A 71 15.87 -12.07 17.73
CA PRO A 71 15.28 -13.42 17.59
C PRO A 71 13.87 -13.57 18.19
N ASP A 72 13.53 -12.77 19.20
CA ASP A 72 12.23 -12.75 19.87
C ASP A 72 11.23 -11.75 19.28
N GLN A 73 11.63 -11.00 18.24
CA GLN A 73 10.81 -9.98 17.59
C GLN A 73 10.24 -10.48 16.26
N LYS A 74 9.01 -10.06 15.97
CA LYS A 74 8.41 -10.20 14.65
C LYS A 74 9.20 -9.36 13.64
N LYS A 75 9.65 -10.00 12.57
CA LYS A 75 10.36 -9.37 11.47
C LYS A 75 9.33 -8.81 10.50
N CYS A 76 9.46 -7.56 10.08
CA CYS A 76 8.57 -6.99 9.09
C CYS A 76 8.61 -7.86 7.84
N ASN A 77 7.43 -8.18 7.30
CA ASN A 77 7.33 -8.75 5.97
C ASN A 77 6.28 -8.07 5.09
N ILE A 78 5.55 -7.10 5.64
CA ILE A 78 4.50 -6.35 4.96
C ILE A 78 4.75 -4.86 5.20
N TRP A 79 4.72 -4.06 4.14
CA TRP A 79 4.75 -2.60 4.22
C TRP A 79 3.46 -2.03 3.62
N VAL A 80 2.89 -1.00 4.23
CA VAL A 80 1.69 -0.30 3.74
C VAL A 80 1.92 1.21 3.83
N TYR A 81 1.89 1.87 2.69
CA TYR A 81 2.23 3.27 2.50
C TYR A 81 1.02 4.08 2.03
N CYS A 82 0.88 5.30 2.55
CA CYS A 82 -0.11 6.26 2.09
C CYS A 82 0.50 7.30 1.11
N PRO A 83 0.27 7.16 -0.21
CA PRO A 83 0.75 8.11 -1.22
C PRO A 83 -0.15 9.34 -1.39
N SER A 84 -1.38 9.31 -0.87
CA SER A 84 -2.35 10.38 -1.07
C SER A 84 -2.04 11.58 -0.20
N GLU A 85 -1.87 12.77 -0.81
CA GLU A 85 -1.71 14.04 -0.09
C GLU A 85 -2.91 14.36 0.82
N SER A 86 -4.10 13.90 0.43
CA SER A 86 -5.33 14.04 1.22
C SER A 86 -5.48 13.00 2.34
N GLY A 87 -4.51 12.11 2.48
CA GLY A 87 -4.55 10.99 3.42
C GLY A 87 -5.23 9.75 2.84
N CYS A 88 -5.17 8.66 3.61
CA CYS A 88 -5.66 7.34 3.22
C CYS A 88 -6.75 6.86 4.16
N TYR A 89 -7.85 6.39 3.58
CA TYR A 89 -8.96 5.83 4.32
C TYR A 89 -8.60 4.46 4.91
N SER A 90 -8.94 4.27 6.18
CA SER A 90 -9.03 2.98 6.86
C SER A 90 -10.26 3.00 7.76
N PRO A 91 -11.01 1.90 7.92
CA PRO A 91 -12.19 1.83 8.79
C PRO A 91 -11.82 1.74 10.28
N ASP A 92 -10.95 2.64 10.74
CA ASP A 92 -10.53 2.75 12.14
C ASP A 92 -10.72 4.18 12.67
N LYS A 93 -10.29 4.42 13.91
CA LYS A 93 -10.48 5.71 14.60
C LYS A 93 -9.39 6.74 14.31
N TYR A 94 -8.38 6.39 13.50
CA TYR A 94 -7.20 7.20 13.27
C TYR A 94 -7.30 7.96 11.95
N GLU A 95 -6.62 9.10 11.91
CA GLU A 95 -6.43 9.87 10.69
C GLU A 95 -5.07 9.49 10.09
N HIS A 96 -5.10 8.82 8.93
CA HIS A 96 -3.88 8.41 8.23
C HIS A 96 -3.50 9.45 7.21
N LYS A 97 -2.56 10.32 7.59
CA LYS A 97 -2.06 11.40 6.74
C LYS A 97 -1.15 10.87 5.64
N HIS A 98 -0.88 11.73 4.65
CA HIS A 98 0.14 11.49 3.63
C HIS A 98 1.45 11.01 4.26
N MET A 99 2.18 10.12 3.57
CA MET A 99 3.48 9.58 3.94
C MET A 99 3.49 8.58 5.11
N VAL A 100 2.34 8.31 5.73
CA VAL A 100 2.22 7.27 6.76
C VAL A 100 2.67 5.92 6.20
N CYS A 101 3.58 5.26 6.91
CA CYS A 101 4.13 3.95 6.55
C CYS A 101 3.97 2.96 7.71
N TRP A 102 3.08 1.98 7.53
CA TRP A 102 2.90 0.88 8.46
C TRP A 102 3.85 -0.26 8.11
N LEU A 103 4.62 -0.72 9.11
CA LEU A 103 5.39 -1.94 9.00
C LEU A 103 4.67 -3.03 9.77
N LYS A 104 4.33 -4.13 9.10
CA LYS A 104 3.53 -5.21 9.65
C LYS A 104 4.23 -6.56 9.49
N TYR A 105 3.78 -7.52 10.27
CA TYR A 105 4.15 -8.92 10.18
C TYR A 105 2.91 -9.81 10.10
N SER A 106 2.92 -10.79 9.21
CA SER A 106 2.01 -11.93 9.26
C SER A 106 2.71 -13.20 8.81
N GLU A 107 2.47 -14.33 9.48
CA GLU A 107 2.93 -15.64 9.00
C GLU A 107 2.32 -15.98 7.62
N MET A 108 1.08 -15.56 7.41
CA MET A 108 0.34 -15.71 6.16
C MET A 108 -0.28 -14.35 5.80
N PRO A 109 0.38 -13.53 4.97
CA PRO A 109 -0.15 -12.24 4.54
C PRO A 109 -1.55 -12.39 3.94
N SER A 110 -2.48 -11.60 4.45
CA SER A 110 -3.89 -11.63 4.05
C SER A 110 -4.35 -10.23 3.69
N LEU A 111 -5.13 -10.13 2.61
CA LEU A 111 -5.69 -8.86 2.18
C LEU A 111 -6.79 -8.41 3.14
N ASN A 112 -6.70 -7.15 3.57
CA ASN A 112 -7.81 -6.46 4.22
C ASN A 112 -8.72 -5.86 3.13
N PHE A 113 -8.14 -5.03 2.27
CA PHE A 113 -8.84 -4.46 1.11
C PHE A 113 -7.96 -4.48 -0.13
N LYS A 114 -8.59 -4.64 -1.29
CA LYS A 114 -7.92 -4.59 -2.59
C LYS A 114 -8.82 -3.97 -3.66
N ASP A 115 -8.20 -3.25 -4.58
CA ASP A 115 -8.81 -2.60 -5.74
C ASP A 115 -9.95 -1.66 -5.36
N ARG A 116 -11.14 -1.88 -5.94
CA ARG A 116 -12.34 -1.09 -5.73
C ARG A 116 -13.14 -1.63 -4.55
N TYR A 117 -13.54 -0.76 -3.63
CA TYR A 117 -14.49 -1.12 -2.59
C TYR A 117 -15.84 -1.53 -3.20
N SER A 118 -16.43 -2.62 -2.70
CA SER A 118 -17.73 -3.09 -3.18
C SER A 118 -18.83 -2.04 -2.98
N GLU A 119 -19.85 -2.04 -3.83
CA GLU A 119 -20.96 -1.08 -3.71
C GLU A 119 -21.66 -1.19 -2.34
N GLU A 120 -21.84 -2.40 -1.83
CA GLU A 120 -22.39 -2.65 -0.50
C GLU A 120 -21.55 -1.99 0.61
N TYR A 121 -20.22 -2.12 0.53
CA TYR A 121 -19.32 -1.48 1.48
C TYR A 121 -19.38 0.04 1.38
N ARG A 122 -19.42 0.58 0.16
CA ARG A 122 -19.54 2.04 -0.09
C ARG A 122 -20.87 2.62 0.37
N ASN A 123 -21.96 1.87 0.22
CA ASN A 123 -23.30 2.27 0.68
C ASN A 123 -23.38 2.32 2.21
N SER A 124 -22.66 1.43 2.90
CA SER A 124 -22.57 1.41 4.37
C SER A 124 -21.51 2.37 4.93
N HIS A 125 -20.53 2.80 4.13
CA HIS A 125 -19.45 3.70 4.51
C HIS A 125 -19.36 4.91 3.56
N PRO A 126 -20.22 5.92 3.68
CA PRO A 126 -20.36 6.99 2.67
C PRO A 126 -19.09 7.79 2.38
N ASN A 127 -18.14 7.81 3.31
CA ASN A 127 -16.87 8.54 3.19
C ASN A 127 -15.73 7.68 2.61
N VAL A 128 -15.97 6.41 2.30
CA VAL A 128 -14.94 5.56 1.70
C VAL A 128 -14.67 6.00 0.26
N PRO A 129 -13.41 6.08 -0.19
CA PRO A 129 -13.09 6.32 -1.59
C PRO A 129 -13.57 5.17 -2.48
N VAL A 130 -13.49 5.37 -3.79
CA VAL A 130 -13.85 4.32 -4.77
C VAL A 130 -12.84 3.18 -4.75
N PHE A 131 -11.55 3.52 -4.76
CA PHE A 131 -10.43 2.58 -4.70
C PHE A 131 -9.75 2.64 -3.35
N VAL A 132 -9.14 1.52 -2.96
CA VAL A 132 -8.25 1.45 -1.80
C VAL A 132 -7.12 2.47 -1.99
N PRO A 133 -6.90 3.41 -1.06
CA PRO A 133 -5.95 4.50 -1.27
C PRO A 133 -4.50 4.13 -0.89
N TRP A 134 -4.27 2.89 -0.46
CA TRP A 134 -2.98 2.40 0.02
C TRP A 134 -2.17 1.75 -1.09
N VAL A 135 -0.85 1.87 -0.99
CA VAL A 135 0.12 1.06 -1.73
C VAL A 135 0.79 0.15 -0.71
N SER A 136 0.90 -1.13 -1.01
CA SER A 136 1.53 -2.06 -0.09
C SER A 136 2.30 -3.14 -0.82
N GLY A 137 3.03 -3.95 -0.06
CA GLY A 137 3.70 -5.11 -0.61
C GLY A 137 4.17 -6.07 0.46
N VAL A 138 4.34 -7.32 0.05
CA VAL A 138 4.97 -8.36 0.86
C VAL A 138 6.41 -8.49 0.40
N ILE A 139 7.37 -8.26 1.29
CA ILE A 139 8.77 -8.36 0.90
C ILE A 139 9.17 -9.81 0.63
N SER A 140 10.02 -10.03 -0.35
CA SER A 140 10.70 -11.32 -0.59
C SER A 140 12.13 -11.23 -0.07
N VAL A 141 12.44 -11.98 0.99
CA VAL A 141 13.78 -12.05 1.61
C VAL A 141 14.47 -13.37 1.35
#